data_AF-A0A4Q3SNC6-F1
#
_entry.id   AF-A0A4Q3SNC6-F1
#
_cell.length_a   1.000
_cell.length_b   1.000
_cell.length_c   1.000
_cell.angle_alpha   90.00
_cell.angle_beta   90.00
_cell.angle_gamma   90.00
#
_symmetry.space_group_name_H-M   'P 1'
#
loop_
_entity.id
_entity.type
_entity.pdbx_description
1 polymer ?
#
loop_
_entity_poly.entity_id
_entity_poly.type
_entity_poly.pdbx_seq_one_letter_code
_entity_poly.pdbx_strand_id
1 'polypeptide(L)' 'DRGVRRITAPLQVLWGSKGAVGNWYDPLAIWRDWAGDVTGRAIDAGHFIPEERPAETLAALRAFFL' A
#
# COMPACT_ATOMS: atom_id res chain seq x y z
N ASP A 1 9.95 8.78 14.92
CA ASP A 1 10.53 7.92 15.97
C ASP A 1 11.18 6.63 15.41
N ARG A 2 11.39 6.50 14.09
CA ARG A 2 12.24 5.45 13.46
C ARG A 2 11.97 4.03 13.97
N GLY A 3 10.70 3.63 14.08
CA GLY A 3 10.30 2.30 14.55
C GLY A 3 10.14 2.16 16.07
N VAL A 4 10.41 3.21 16.86
CA VAL A 4 10.19 3.19 18.32
C VAL A 4 8.70 3.16 18.66
N ARG A 5 7.84 3.81 17.86
CA ARG A 5 6.39 3.52 17.89
C ARG A 5 5.96 2.97 16.55
N ARG A 6 5.16 1.91 16.62
CA ARG A 6 4.65 1.19 15.46
C ARG A 6 3.16 1.45 15.32
N ILE A 7 2.68 1.39 14.08
CA ILE A 7 1.26 1.41 13.78
C ILE A 7 0.68 0.08 14.27
N THR A 8 -0.33 0.16 15.15
CA THR A 8 -0.98 -1.00 15.77
C THR A 8 -2.28 -1.41 15.07
N ALA A 9 -2.87 -0.51 14.27
CA ALA A 9 -4.00 -0.86 13.41
C ALA A 9 -3.54 -1.71 12.22
N PRO A 10 -4.43 -2.53 11.64
CA PRO A 10 -4.20 -3.14 10.33
C PRO A 10 -3.82 -2.06 9.31
N LEU A 11 -2.88 -2.36 8.41
CA LEU A 11 -2.39 -1.44 7.39
C LEU A 11 -2.48 -2.06 6.00
N GLN A 12 -3.20 -1.40 5.09
CA GLN A 12 -3.18 -1.70 3.67
C GLN A 12 -2.25 -0.74 2.91
N VAL A 13 -1.35 -1.29 2.10
CA VAL A 13 -0.44 -0.53 1.23
C VAL A 13 -0.77 -0.80 -0.24
N LEU A 14 -1.12 0.24 -0.99
CA LEU A 14 -1.36 0.19 -2.43
C LEU A 14 -0.30 1.01 -3.16
N TRP A 15 0.28 0.45 -4.22
CA TRP A 15 1.24 1.16 -5.07
C TRP A 15 0.96 0.88 -6.55
N GLY A 16 1.35 1.81 -7.42
CA GLY A 16 1.26 1.60 -8.87
C GLY A 16 2.37 0.68 -9.38
N SER A 17 2.01 -0.36 -10.13
CA SER A 17 2.98 -1.27 -10.78
C SER A 17 3.81 -0.58 -11.86
N LYS A 18 3.29 0.50 -12.46
CA LYS A 18 3.98 1.32 -13.47
C LYS A 18 4.77 2.47 -12.83
N GLY A 19 4.64 2.66 -11.52
CA GLY A 19 5.35 3.67 -10.76
C GLY A 19 6.76 3.22 -10.35
N ALA A 20 7.55 4.17 -9.86
CA ALA A 20 8.91 3.91 -9.42
C ALA A 20 8.99 3.04 -8.16
N VAL A 21 7.99 3.13 -7.28
CA VAL A 21 7.99 2.52 -5.94
C VAL A 21 8.19 0.99 -5.99
N GLY A 22 7.40 0.27 -6.79
CA GLY A 22 7.52 -1.19 -6.91
C GLY A 22 8.73 -1.67 -7.72
N ASN A 23 9.37 -0.76 -8.45
CA ASN A 23 10.59 -1.06 -9.22
C ASN A 23 11.87 -0.82 -8.40
N TRP A 24 11.85 0.13 -7.47
CA TRP A 24 12.99 0.48 -6.64
C TRP A 24 13.02 -0.26 -5.30
N TYR A 25 11.86 -0.66 -4.79
CA TYR A 25 11.72 -1.18 -3.45
C TYR A 25 10.74 -2.35 -3.39
N ASP A 26 10.81 -3.13 -2.31
CA ASP A 26 9.70 -3.94 -1.82
C ASP A 26 8.89 -3.09 -0.82
N PRO A 27 7.71 -2.56 -1.21
CA PRO A 27 6.94 -1.68 -0.35
C PRO A 27 6.47 -2.39 0.91
N LEU A 28 6.13 -3.68 0.83
CA LEU A 28 5.64 -4.43 1.98
C LEU A 28 6.76 -4.70 2.98
N ALA A 29 7.97 -5.01 2.51
CA ALA A 29 9.13 -5.15 3.39
C ALA A 29 9.40 -3.86 4.15
N ILE A 30 9.40 -2.71 3.46
CA ILE A 30 9.61 -1.40 4.10
C ILE A 30 8.53 -1.12 5.15
N TRP A 31 7.25 -1.32 4.82
CA TRP A 31 6.16 -1.02 5.76
C TRP A 31 6.10 -1.96 6.97
N ARG A 32 6.63 -3.19 6.86
CA ARG A 32 6.76 -4.11 7.99
C ARG A 32 7.76 -3.64 9.06
N ASP A 33 8.63 -2.68 8.75
CA ASP A 33 9.46 -2.05 9.78
C ASP A 33 8.65 -1.09 10.67
N TRP A 34 7.47 -0.64 10.20
CA TRP A 34 6.65 0.39 10.85
C TRP A 34 5.33 -0.14 11.43
N ALA A 35 4.85 -1.29 10.99
CA ALA A 35 3.55 -1.85 11.36
C ALA A 35 3.63 -3.38 11.53
N GLY A 36 2.82 -3.95 12.43
CA GLY A 36 2.80 -5.39 12.71
C GLY A 36 1.90 -6.19 11.76
N ASP A 37 0.82 -5.57 11.30
CA ASP A 37 -0.17 -6.17 10.40
C ASP A 37 -0.19 -5.37 9.09
N VAL A 38 0.52 -5.87 8.09
CA VAL A 38 0.72 -5.21 6.80
C VAL A 38 0.28 -6.13 5.67
N THR A 39 -0.73 -5.68 4.93
CA THR A 39 -1.17 -6.28 3.67
C THR A 39 -1.09 -5.24 2.56
N GLY A 40 -1.12 -5.68 1.30
CA GLY A 40 -1.08 -4.74 0.20
C GLY A 40 -0.79 -5.41 -1.13
N ARG A 41 -0.90 -4.63 -2.19
CA ARG A 41 -0.66 -5.09 -3.56
C ARG A 41 -0.36 -3.94 -4.50
N ALA A 42 0.28 -4.27 -5.61
CA ALA A 42 0.35 -3.39 -6.76
C ALA A 42 -1.02 -3.28 -7.45
N ILE A 43 -1.32 -2.11 -8.00
CA ILE A 43 -2.43 -1.83 -8.92
C ILE A 43 -1.82 -1.43 -10.27
N ASP A 44 -2.46 -1.78 -11.38
CA ASP A 44 -1.97 -1.50 -12.75
C ASP A 44 -2.01 0.01 -13.13
N ALA A 45 -1.38 0.86 -12.33
CA ALA A 45 -1.38 2.31 -12.42
C ALA A 45 0.03 2.89 -12.28
N GLY A 46 0.19 4.15 -12.65
CA GLY A 46 1.30 5.01 -12.23
C GLY A 46 1.13 5.48 -10.79
N HIS A 47 1.54 6.73 -10.52
CA HIS A 47 1.51 7.28 -9.17
C HIS A 47 0.10 7.64 -8.69
N PHE A 48 -0.77 8.07 -9.60
CA PHE A 48 -2.09 8.62 -9.29
C PHE A 48 -3.15 7.51 -9.29
N ILE A 49 -2.95 6.50 -8.44
CA ILE A 49 -3.73 5.24 -8.44
C ILE A 49 -5.25 5.46 -8.40
N PRO A 50 -5.80 6.35 -7.54
CA PRO A 50 -7.25 6.58 -7.52
C PRO A 50 -7.80 7.24 -8.79
N GLU A 51 -6.98 8.03 -9.50
CA GLU A 51 -7.37 8.70 -10.74
C GLU A 51 -7.25 7.76 -11.94
N GLU A 52 -6.19 6.95 -11.99
CA GLU A 52 -5.90 6.03 -13.09
C GLU A 52 -6.70 4.72 -13.01
N ARG A 53 -6.99 4.23 -11.80
CA ARG A 53 -7.68 2.97 -11.52
C ARG A 53 -8.70 3.14 -10.38
N PRO A 54 -9.72 4.01 -10.54
CA PRO A 54 -10.67 4.32 -9.48
C PRO A 54 -11.45 3.09 -8.99
N ALA A 55 -11.92 2.23 -9.90
CA ALA A 55 -12.71 1.05 -9.55
C ALA A 55 -11.90 0.01 -8.75
N GLU A 56 -10.67 -0.28 -9.18
CA GLU A 56 -9.79 -1.22 -8.46
C GLU A 56 -9.34 -0.66 -7.11
N THR A 57 -9.08 0.64 -7.04
CA THR A 57 -8.75 1.34 -5.79
C THR A 57 -9.92 1.22 -4.82
N LEU A 58 -11.14 1.55 -5.26
CA LEU A 58 -12.33 1.44 -4.43
C LEU A 58 -12.58 0.00 -3.97
N ALA A 59 -12.39 -0.99 -4.84
CA ALA A 59 -12.53 -2.40 -4.48
C ALA A 59 -11.52 -2.83 -3.41
N ALA A 60 -10.25 -2.40 -3.52
CA ALA A 60 -9.23 -2.69 -2.53
C ALA A 60 -9.53 -2.05 -1.16
N LEU A 61 -9.99 -0.80 -1.17
CA LEU A 61 -10.37 -0.09 0.05
C LEU A 61 -11.61 -0.72 0.70
N ARG A 62 -12.63 -1.07 -0.08
CA ARG A 62 -13.83 -1.76 0.44
C ARG A 62 -13.47 -3.10 1.07
N ALA A 63 -12.66 -3.92 0.41
CA ALA A 63 -12.25 -5.22 0.94
C ALA A 63 -11.41 -5.13 2.23
N PHE A 64 -10.86 -3.96 2.54
CA PHE A 64 -10.08 -3.72 3.76
C PHE A 64 -10.90 -3.14 4.90
N PHE A 65 -11.85 -2.25 4.59
CA PHE A 65 -12.65 -1.56 5.61
C PHE A 65 -14.00 -2.22 5.92
N LEU A 66 -14.47 -3.16 5.08
CA LEU A 66 -15.75 -3.86 5.21
C LEU A 66 -15.51 -5.37 5.38
#